data_AF-A0A957ZEA3-F1
#
_entry.id   AF-A0A957ZEA3-F1
#
_cell.length_a   1.000
_cell.length_b   1.000
_cell.length_c   1.000
_cell.angle_alpha   90.00
_cell.angle_beta   90.00
_cell.angle_gamma   90.00
#
_symmetry.space_group_name_H-M   'P 1'
#
loop_
_entity.id
_entity.type
_entity.pdbx_description
1 polymer ?
#
loop_
_entity_poly.entity_id
_entity_poly.type
_entity_poly.pdbx_seq_one_letter_code
_entity_poly.pdbx_strand_id
1 'polypeptide(L)'
;AEGQRALFTHHRKLNRWLQPGGHADGDPDVHNVSLREAQEESGLHTFEFVSPHIFDLDAHHIPARGVEPAHIHYDVRFALRAVGNEPLVISAESNELAWFTMAEIAKRFDDESVLRMMRKWERMA
;
A
#
# COMPACT_ATOMS: atom_id res chain seq x y z
N ALA A 1 2.44 10.76 17.45
CA ALA A 1 3.37 9.69 17.82
C ALA A 1 3.71 8.87 16.58
N GLU A 2 4.86 8.18 16.59
CA GLU A 2 5.29 7.31 15.49
C GLU A 2 4.22 6.26 15.17
N GLY A 3 4.02 5.94 13.89
CA GLY A 3 3.13 4.84 13.47
C GLY A 3 1.61 5.07 13.64
N GLN A 4 1.14 6.29 13.90
CA GLN A 4 -0.30 6.57 14.09
C GLN A 4 -1.08 6.89 12.80
N ARG A 5 -0.38 6.98 11.67
CA ARG A 5 -0.95 7.27 10.36
C ARG A 5 -0.41 6.30 9.32
N ALA A 6 -1.22 6.00 8.31
CA ALA A 6 -0.82 5.22 7.14
C ALA A 6 -1.01 6.05 5.86
N LEU A 7 -0.10 5.88 4.91
CA LEU A 7 -0.14 6.56 3.62
C LEU A 7 -1.03 5.80 2.65
N PHE A 8 -1.87 6.54 1.92
CA PHE A 8 -2.67 6.02 0.84
C PHE A 8 -2.52 6.90 -0.41
N THR A 9 -2.70 6.27 -1.58
CA THR A 9 -2.77 6.87 -2.91
C THR A 9 -4.22 6.87 -3.38
N HIS A 10 -4.71 7.99 -3.90
CA HIS A 10 -5.99 8.04 -4.60
C HIS A 10 -5.76 7.66 -6.06
N HIS A 11 -5.88 6.36 -6.35
CA HIS A 11 -5.53 5.78 -7.63
C HIS A 11 -6.41 6.34 -8.76
N ARG A 12 -5.80 6.97 -9.77
CA ARG A 12 -6.49 7.69 -10.86
C ARG A 12 -7.41 6.80 -11.70
N LYS A 13 -6.90 5.64 -12.14
CA LYS A 13 -7.66 4.72 -13.01
C LYS A 13 -8.86 4.07 -12.30
N LEU A 14 -8.72 3.78 -11.01
CA LEU A 14 -9.75 3.09 -10.20
C LEU A 14 -10.65 4.06 -9.45
N ASN A 15 -10.21 5.31 -9.27
CA ASN A 15 -10.85 6.33 -8.45
C ASN A 15 -11.15 5.81 -7.02
N ARG A 16 -10.15 5.15 -6.42
CA ARG A 16 -10.21 4.53 -5.08
C ARG A 16 -8.96 4.88 -4.30
N TRP A 17 -9.09 4.97 -2.99
CA TRP A 17 -7.95 5.06 -2.08
C TRP A 17 -7.37 3.67 -1.84
N LEU A 18 -6.07 3.51 -2.05
CA LEU A 18 -5.34 2.25 -1.90
C LEU A 18 -3.99 2.50 -1.21
N GLN A 19 -3.38 1.45 -0.70
CA GLN A 19 -1.98 1.51 -0.28
C GLN A 19 -1.08 1.60 -1.52
N PRO A 20 0.11 2.22 -1.44
CA PRO A 20 1.11 2.08 -2.49
C PRO A 20 1.47 0.61 -2.73
N GLY A 21 1.69 0.22 -3.98
CA GLY A 21 2.04 -1.14 -4.35
C GLY A 21 1.75 -1.44 -5.83
N GLY A 22 2.47 -2.43 -6.36
CA GLY A 22 2.41 -2.78 -7.77
C GLY A 22 2.81 -4.21 -8.04
N HIS A 23 2.89 -4.57 -9.31
CA HIS A 23 3.31 -5.90 -9.73
C HIS A 23 4.80 -6.12 -9.49
N ALA A 24 5.17 -7.37 -9.24
CA ALA A 24 6.57 -7.76 -9.16
C ALA A 24 7.23 -7.92 -10.55
N ASP A 25 6.43 -8.07 -11.62
CA ASP A 25 6.90 -8.17 -13.01
C ASP A 25 8.04 -9.18 -13.23
N GLY A 26 7.99 -10.30 -12.50
CA GLY A 26 8.98 -11.38 -12.56
C GLY A 26 10.16 -11.23 -11.59
N ASP A 27 10.24 -10.13 -10.83
CA ASP A 27 11.21 -9.98 -9.74
C ASP A 27 10.81 -10.87 -8.55
N PRO A 28 11.65 -11.86 -8.16
CA PRO A 28 11.35 -12.71 -7.02
C PRO A 28 11.54 -12.01 -5.66
N ASP A 29 12.23 -10.87 -5.60
CA ASP A 29 12.46 -10.11 -4.38
C ASP A 29 11.28 -9.16 -4.09
N VAL A 30 10.15 -9.76 -3.69
CA VAL A 30 8.93 -9.02 -3.36
C VAL A 30 9.12 -8.02 -2.20
N HIS A 31 10.15 -8.22 -1.36
CA HIS A 31 10.50 -7.30 -0.30
C HIS A 31 11.07 -6.01 -0.91
N ASN A 32 12.05 -6.12 -1.81
CA ASN A 32 12.59 -4.96 -2.53
C ASN A 32 11.58 -4.29 -3.46
N VAL A 33 10.73 -5.08 -4.15
CA VAL A 33 9.63 -4.56 -4.98
C VAL A 33 8.72 -3.66 -4.14
N SER A 34 8.33 -4.08 -2.94
CA SER A 34 7.44 -3.27 -2.08
C SER A 34 8.03 -1.91 -1.70
N LEU A 35 9.36 -1.84 -1.48
CA LEU A 35 10.05 -0.59 -1.22
C LEU A 35 10.09 0.29 -2.47
N ARG A 36 10.42 -0.29 -3.63
CA ARG A 36 10.47 0.43 -4.91
C ARG A 36 9.13 1.07 -5.24
N GLU A 37 8.04 0.30 -5.20
CA GLU A 37 6.69 0.80 -5.48
C GLU A 37 6.28 1.89 -4.48
N ALA A 38 6.55 1.69 -3.19
CA ALA A 38 6.29 2.72 -2.20
C ALA A 38 7.04 4.03 -2.50
N GLN A 39 8.29 3.96 -2.97
CA GLN A 39 9.07 5.13 -3.37
C GLN A 39 8.53 5.78 -4.65
N GLU A 40 8.26 4.99 -5.69
CA GLU A 40 7.79 5.47 -6.99
C GLU A 40 6.41 6.14 -6.90
N GLU A 41 5.50 5.56 -6.13
CA GLU A 41 4.13 6.07 -6.02
C GLU A 41 4.00 7.23 -5.04
N SER A 42 4.85 7.29 -4.01
CA SER A 42 4.76 8.34 -2.98
C SER A 42 5.70 9.52 -3.17
N GLY A 43 6.81 9.32 -3.90
CA GLY A 43 7.91 10.27 -3.97
C GLY A 43 8.75 10.37 -2.69
N LEU A 44 8.45 9.58 -1.66
CA LEU A 44 9.30 9.46 -0.47
C LEU A 44 10.47 8.53 -0.78
N HIS A 45 11.65 8.80 -0.22
CA HIS A 45 12.82 7.94 -0.46
C HIS A 45 13.29 7.24 0.81
N THR A 46 13.06 7.86 1.97
CA THR A 46 13.59 7.37 3.24
C THR A 46 12.56 6.52 3.99
N PHE A 47 12.61 5.21 3.76
CA PHE A 47 11.81 4.21 4.46
C PHE A 47 12.67 3.23 5.25
N GLU A 48 12.09 2.72 6.33
CA GLU A 48 12.59 1.56 7.06
C GLU A 48 11.53 0.47 7.08
N PHE A 49 11.93 -0.78 6.86
CA PHE A 49 11.06 -1.91 7.13
C PHE A 49 10.82 -2.02 8.64
N VAL A 50 9.56 -2.08 9.04
CA VAL A 50 9.19 -2.30 10.45
C VAL A 50 9.63 -3.71 10.89
N SER A 51 9.63 -4.66 9.96
CA SER A 51 10.12 -6.03 10.14
C SER A 51 10.62 -6.57 8.79
N PRO A 52 11.64 -7.44 8.76
CA PRO A 52 12.04 -8.14 7.53
C PRO A 52 11.03 -9.22 7.10
N HIS A 53 9.99 -9.49 7.89
CA HIS A 53 9.00 -10.51 7.61
C HIS A 53 7.77 -9.95 6.90
N ILE A 54 7.07 -10.83 6.18
CA ILE A 54 5.79 -10.52 5.56
C ILE A 54 4.80 -10.03 6.63
N PHE A 55 4.27 -8.83 6.41
CA PHE A 55 3.29 -8.23 7.30
C PHE A 55 1.90 -8.81 7.06
N ASP A 56 1.48 -9.07 5.82
CA ASP A 56 0.16 -9.64 5.53
C ASP A 56 0.14 -10.32 4.15
N LEU A 57 -0.80 -11.24 3.94
CA LEU A 57 -1.00 -11.93 2.65
C LEU A 57 -2.45 -11.83 2.23
N ASP A 58 -2.73 -11.32 1.04
CA ASP A 58 -4.09 -11.27 0.48
C ASP A 58 -4.20 -12.02 -0.84
N ALA A 59 -5.41 -12.45 -1.16
CA ALA A 59 -5.73 -13.00 -2.46
C ALA A 59 -7.08 -12.43 -2.90
N HIS A 60 -7.09 -11.75 -4.04
CA HIS A 60 -8.31 -11.13 -4.55
C HIS A 60 -8.44 -11.30 -6.07
N HIS A 61 -9.69 -11.32 -6.52
CA HIS A 61 -10.02 -11.56 -7.91
C HIS A 61 -9.92 -10.28 -8.74
N ILE A 62 -9.19 -10.35 -9.85
CA ILE A 62 -9.13 -9.32 -10.87
C ILE A 62 -10.03 -9.73 -12.05
N PRO A 63 -11.05 -8.93 -12.39
CA PRO A 63 -11.88 -9.21 -13.55
C PRO A 63 -11.08 -9.09 -14.85
N ALA A 64 -11.49 -9.85 -15.87
CA ALA A 64 -10.89 -9.77 -17.20
C ALA A 64 -10.95 -8.34 -17.76
N ARG A 65 -9.86 -7.90 -18.39
CA ARG A 65 -9.76 -6.55 -18.96
C ARG A 65 -8.98 -6.58 -20.28
N GLY A 66 -9.64 -6.21 -21.37
CA GLY A 66 -9.01 -6.24 -22.69
C GLY A 66 -8.61 -7.66 -23.08
N VAL A 67 -7.32 -7.89 -23.28
CA VAL A 67 -6.76 -9.20 -23.62
C VAL A 67 -6.37 -10.04 -22.39
N GLU A 68 -6.40 -9.43 -21.20
CA GLU A 68 -6.01 -10.10 -19.96
C GLU A 68 -7.21 -10.86 -19.37
N PRO A 69 -7.11 -12.19 -19.20
CA PRO A 69 -8.18 -12.97 -18.60
C PRO A 69 -8.33 -12.66 -17.11
N ALA A 70 -9.49 -12.98 -16.56
CA ALA A 70 -9.71 -12.90 -15.12
C ALA A 70 -8.73 -13.83 -14.39
N HIS A 71 -8.17 -13.35 -13.30
CA HIS A 71 -7.14 -14.06 -12.55
C HIS A 71 -7.13 -13.60 -11.08
N ILE A 72 -6.25 -14.19 -10.28
CA ILE A 72 -6.09 -13.84 -8.86
C ILE A 72 -4.79 -13.07 -8.70
N HIS A 73 -4.88 -11.91 -8.05
CA HIS A 73 -3.72 -11.24 -7.48
C HIS A 73 -3.43 -11.83 -6.10
N TYR A 74 -2.16 -12.16 -5.86
CA TYR A 74 -1.65 -12.52 -4.55
C TYR A 74 -0.78 -11.38 -4.04
N ASP A 75 -1.26 -10.69 -3.00
CA ASP A 75 -0.55 -9.56 -2.44
C ASP A 75 0.35 -10.03 -1.31
N VAL A 76 1.65 -9.80 -1.44
CA VAL A 76 2.62 -9.94 -0.34
C VAL A 76 2.89 -8.56 0.23
N ARG A 77 2.41 -8.32 1.45
CA ARG A 77 2.38 -6.98 2.03
C ARG A 77 3.44 -6.83 3.11
N PHE A 78 4.12 -5.70 3.11
CA PHE A 78 5.14 -5.33 4.08
C PHE A 78 4.76 -4.02 4.78
N ALA A 79 5.22 -3.86 6.01
CA ALA A 79 5.04 -2.62 6.76
C ALA A 79 6.30 -1.76 6.65
N LEU A 80 6.15 -0.59 6.02
CA LEU A 80 7.20 0.41 5.84
C LEU A 80 6.91 1.62 6.73
N ARG A 81 7.95 2.11 7.40
CA ARG A 81 7.92 3.37 8.15
C ARG A 81 8.66 4.43 7.34
N ALA A 82 7.94 5.48 6.94
CA ALA A 82 8.59 6.69 6.44
C ALA A 82 9.28 7.40 7.60
N VAL A 83 10.59 7.67 7.48
CA VAL A 83 11.39 8.30 8.54
C VAL A 83 11.95 9.68 8.14
N GLY A 84 11.81 10.05 6.87
CA GLY A 84 12.17 11.38 6.40
C GLY A 84 11.01 12.38 6.41
N ASN A 85 11.31 13.61 5.99
CA ASN A 85 10.37 14.73 5.92
C ASN A 85 10.11 15.17 4.46
N GLU A 86 10.36 14.29 3.50
CA GLU A 86 10.11 14.55 2.09
C GLU A 86 8.61 14.81 1.86
N PRO A 87 8.28 15.75 0.96
CA PRO A 87 6.89 15.94 0.55
C PRO A 87 6.41 14.74 -0.28
N LEU A 88 5.12 14.45 -0.19
CA LEU A 88 4.48 13.50 -1.10
C LEU A 88 4.47 14.07 -2.53
N VAL A 89 4.71 13.21 -3.52
CA VAL A 89 4.71 13.58 -4.94
C VAL A 89 3.59 12.84 -5.66
N ILE A 90 2.68 13.60 -6.28
CA ILE A 90 1.61 13.03 -7.10
C ILE A 90 2.18 12.60 -8.45
N SER A 91 1.88 11.37 -8.86
CA SER A 91 2.33 10.79 -10.13
C SER A 91 1.23 10.80 -11.20
N ALA A 92 1.54 10.27 -12.39
CA ALA A 92 0.53 10.02 -13.41
C ALA A 92 -0.50 8.95 -12.99
N GLU A 93 -0.19 8.13 -11.98
CA GLU A 93 -1.03 7.05 -11.45
C GLU A 93 -2.01 7.55 -10.39
N SER A 94 -1.74 8.70 -9.74
CA SER A 94 -2.49 9.18 -8.58
C SER A 94 -3.17 10.54 -8.81
N ASN A 95 -4.36 10.71 -8.24
CA ASN A 95 -5.05 12.00 -8.15
C ASN A 95 -4.61 12.79 -6.91
N GLU A 96 -4.29 12.09 -5.83
CA GLU A 96 -3.94 12.64 -4.52
C GLU A 96 -3.16 11.59 -3.71
N LEU A 97 -2.37 12.03 -2.73
CA LEU A 97 -1.85 11.17 -1.68
C LEU A 97 -2.13 11.79 -0.31
N ALA A 98 -2.41 10.96 0.69
CA ALA A 98 -2.74 11.43 2.03
C ALA A 98 -2.33 10.44 3.12
N TRP A 99 -1.90 11.00 4.25
CA TRP A 99 -1.72 10.28 5.50
C TRP A 99 -3.03 10.27 6.27
N PHE A 100 -3.60 9.09 6.50
CA PHE A 100 -4.80 8.93 7.32
C PHE A 100 -4.45 8.35 8.68
N THR A 101 -5.06 8.91 9.72
CA THR A 101 -5.09 8.32 11.07
C THR A 101 -5.90 7.03 11.07
N MET A 102 -5.67 6.16 12.05
CA MET A 102 -6.46 4.93 12.21
C MET A 102 -7.98 5.20 12.30
N ALA A 103 -8.38 6.29 12.95
CA ALA A 103 -9.78 6.70 13.05
C ALA A 103 -10.36 7.15 11.71
N GLU A 104 -9.60 7.89 10.89
CA GLU A 104 -10.01 8.25 9.53
C GLU A 104 -10.13 7.02 8.65
N ILE A 105 -9.21 6.07 8.77
CA ILE A 105 -9.23 4.81 8.02
C ILE A 105 -10.50 4.02 8.39
N ALA A 106 -10.77 3.82 9.67
CA ALA A 106 -11.96 3.11 10.13
C ALA A 106 -13.29 3.76 9.69
N LYS A 107 -13.29 5.07 9.45
CA LYS A 107 -14.46 5.81 8.95
C LYS A 107 -14.59 5.80 7.43
N ARG A 108 -13.47 5.78 6.70
CA ARG A 108 -13.42 5.98 5.25
C ARG A 108 -13.44 4.68 4.46
N PHE A 109 -12.91 3.60 5.01
CA PHE A 109 -12.77 2.33 4.32
C PHE A 109 -13.70 1.28 4.94
N ASP A 110 -14.40 0.54 4.08
CA ASP A 110 -15.21 -0.63 4.41
C ASP A 110 -14.59 -1.94 3.88
N ASP A 111 -13.45 -1.84 3.20
CA ASP A 111 -12.73 -2.96 2.62
C ASP A 111 -11.96 -3.73 3.72
N GLU A 112 -12.38 -4.98 3.95
CA GLU A 112 -11.80 -5.86 4.95
C GLU A 112 -10.31 -6.13 4.71
N SER A 113 -9.84 -6.05 3.46
CA SER A 113 -8.42 -6.16 3.12
C SER A 113 -7.59 -5.06 3.77
N VAL A 114 -8.16 -3.85 3.88
CA VAL A 114 -7.54 -2.70 4.56
C VAL A 114 -7.74 -2.79 6.06
N LEU A 115 -8.97 -3.06 6.50
CA LEU A 115 -9.32 -3.05 7.92
C LEU A 115 -8.57 -4.12 8.72
N ARG A 116 -8.32 -5.30 8.14
CA ARG A 116 -7.55 -6.35 8.82
C ARG A 116 -6.08 -5.98 9.05
N MET A 117 -5.48 -5.22 8.12
CA MET A 117 -4.12 -4.71 8.28
C MET A 117 -4.05 -3.71 9.43
N MET A 118 -5.06 -2.85 9.58
CA MET A 118 -5.15 -1.92 10.72
C MET A 118 -5.26 -2.67 12.04
N ARG A 119 -6.17 -3.65 12.13
CA ARG A 119 -6.29 -4.49 13.34
C ARG A 119 -5.01 -5.27 13.64
N LYS A 120 -4.24 -5.65 12.62
CA LYS A 120 -2.94 -6.31 12.81
C LYS A 120 -1.89 -5.33 13.33
N TRP A 121 -1.85 -4.12 12.78
CA TRP A 121 -0.97 -3.05 13.24
C TRP A 121 -1.21 -2.69 14.71
N GLU A 122 -2.48 -2.52 15.11
CA GLU A 122 -2.87 -2.22 16.50
C GLU A 122 -2.45 -3.30 17.50
N ARG A 123 -2.27 -4.56 17.07
CA ARG A 123 -1.77 -5.64 17.94
C ARG A 123 -0.25 -5.67 18.06
N MET A 124 0.46 -4.96 17.19
CA MET A 124 1.93 -4.88 17.19
C MET A 124 2.47 -3.65 17.91
N ALA A 125 1.65 -2.60 18.01
CA ALA A 125 1.95 -1.35 18.73
C ALA A 125 1.69 -1.48 20.23
#